data_AF-A0A5C9CQ23-F1
#
_entry.id   AF-A0A5C9CQ23-F1
#
_cell.length_a   1.000
_cell.length_b   1.000
_cell.length_c   1.000
_cell.angle_alpha   90.00
_cell.angle_beta   90.00
_cell.angle_gamma   90.00
#
_symmetry.space_group_name_H-M   'P 1'
#
loop_
_entity.id
_entity.type
_entity.pdbx_description
1 polymer ?
#
loop_
_entity_poly.entity_id
_entity_poly.type
_entity_poly.pdbx_seq_one_letter_code
_entity_poly.pdbx_strand_id
1 'polypeptide(L)'
;MSRSPTPSAFRISAPRHPRVARWLRWLTAAHVSSVAGVWFLIWEVSESHWLGSVVTFLPRLPWLVPGLLLLTASLLARSRMFWVNFATLLFALHSVTEFNVPWSRLVESSHTAIQGERTLRIVSCNVQTFAPDFNLVMREVQRAKPDVIAFQEAFRPPRLLLDQLAGWHHLRVRGFWIGSKWPLRLLGECQTDVFSHLSAVAVEVDAPFGKFVLADVHLMTARKSLVELRPLELLSGDSQLVLAAATVARSEEARQVRAFVTEHQADLPLIVVGDFNMPTSSSVYRESFSDLTNAFESSAFGFGFTAPCKRFRHWPSNTPWQRIDHILANDSWEVHECHIGELDGSDHRLIAATLRLRTAP
;
A
#
# COMPACT_ATOMS: atom_id res chain seq x y z
N MET A 1 12.31 35.30 -60.52
CA MET A 1 12.50 34.06 -59.74
C MET A 1 12.69 34.43 -58.28
N SER A 2 11.61 34.31 -57.50
CA SER A 2 11.56 34.57 -56.05
C SER A 2 12.21 33.41 -55.31
N ARG A 3 13.25 33.68 -54.51
CA ARG A 3 13.83 32.68 -53.59
C ARG A 3 12.99 32.66 -52.32
N SER A 4 12.35 31.53 -52.07
CA SER A 4 11.67 31.21 -50.82
C SER A 4 12.66 31.21 -49.64
N PRO A 5 12.30 31.77 -48.48
CA PRO A 5 13.11 31.64 -47.27
C PRO A 5 12.93 30.22 -46.72
N THR A 6 14.05 29.52 -46.53
CA THR A 6 14.10 28.24 -45.81
C THR A 6 13.69 28.44 -44.36
N PRO A 7 12.90 27.52 -43.75
CA PRO A 7 12.54 27.63 -42.34
C PRO A 7 13.80 27.47 -41.48
N SER A 8 14.12 28.49 -40.68
CA SER A 8 15.24 28.42 -39.75
C SER A 8 14.94 27.31 -38.72
N ALA A 9 15.65 26.19 -38.83
CA ALA A 9 15.65 25.17 -37.80
C ALA A 9 15.96 25.81 -36.45
N PHE A 10 15.13 25.52 -35.43
CA PHE A 10 15.38 25.87 -34.03
C PHE A 10 16.75 25.34 -33.60
N ARG A 11 17.82 26.11 -33.82
CA ARG A 11 19.16 25.81 -33.30
C ARG A 11 19.13 26.08 -31.81
N ILE A 12 18.91 25.02 -31.04
CA ILE A 12 19.20 25.01 -29.60
C ILE A 12 20.66 25.44 -29.45
N SER A 13 20.87 26.61 -28.87
CA SER A 13 22.18 27.24 -28.71
C SER A 13 23.12 26.29 -27.96
N ALA A 14 24.39 26.22 -28.38
CA ALA A 14 25.40 25.44 -27.66
C ALA A 14 25.44 25.85 -26.17
N PRO A 15 25.65 24.90 -25.24
CA PRO A 15 25.62 25.19 -23.82
C PRO A 15 26.66 26.27 -23.48
N ARG A 16 26.21 27.35 -22.82
CA ARG A 16 27.05 28.52 -22.49
C ARG A 16 28.30 28.18 -21.66
N HIS A 17 28.34 27.01 -21.00
CA HIS A 17 29.47 26.54 -20.21
C HIS A 17 29.74 25.02 -20.39
N PRO A 18 30.80 24.60 -21.10
CA PRO A 18 31.05 23.18 -21.40
C PRO A 18 31.40 22.34 -20.16
N ARG A 19 31.94 22.94 -19.10
CA ARG A 19 32.20 22.27 -17.81
C ARG A 19 30.89 21.90 -17.10
N VAL A 20 29.91 22.80 -17.10
CA VAL A 20 28.57 22.56 -16.51
C VAL A 20 27.86 21.43 -17.25
N ALA A 21 27.90 21.44 -18.58
CA ALA A 21 27.33 20.37 -19.40
C ALA A 21 27.99 19.00 -19.12
N ARG A 22 29.29 18.96 -18.83
CA ARG A 22 29.99 17.73 -18.45
C ARG A 22 29.54 17.21 -17.09
N TRP A 23 29.51 18.06 -16.06
CA TRP A 23 29.07 17.67 -14.73
C TRP A 23 27.61 17.22 -14.71
N LEU A 24 26.71 17.94 -15.39
CA LEU A 24 25.30 17.54 -15.51
C LEU A 24 25.16 16.14 -16.11
N ARG A 25 25.94 15.79 -17.14
CA ARG A 25 25.91 14.44 -17.71
C ARG A 25 26.34 13.37 -16.72
N TRP A 26 27.43 13.60 -15.98
CA TRP A 26 27.91 12.65 -14.97
C TRP A 26 26.91 12.48 -13.82
N LEU A 27 26.37 13.58 -13.30
CA LEU A 27 25.37 13.54 -12.22
C LEU A 27 24.06 12.88 -12.68
N THR A 28 23.60 13.17 -13.90
CA THR A 28 22.44 12.49 -14.50
C THR A 28 22.71 10.99 -14.66
N ALA A 29 23.87 10.58 -15.17
CA ALA A 29 24.21 9.16 -15.30
C ALA A 29 24.23 8.46 -13.94
N ALA A 30 24.87 9.08 -12.94
CA ALA A 30 24.90 8.55 -11.58
C ALA A 30 23.49 8.44 -10.98
N HIS A 31 22.63 9.45 -11.19
CA HIS A 31 21.26 9.42 -10.71
C HIS A 31 20.43 8.32 -11.37
N VAL A 32 20.52 8.16 -12.69
CA VAL A 32 19.87 7.06 -13.43
C VAL A 32 20.29 5.70 -12.86
N SER A 33 21.60 5.48 -12.68
CA SER A 33 22.12 4.25 -12.08
C SER A 33 21.62 4.06 -10.65
N SER A 34 21.54 5.12 -9.84
CA SER A 34 21.02 5.04 -8.47
C SER A 34 19.55 4.66 -8.44
N VAL A 35 18.71 5.26 -9.29
CA VAL A 35 17.27 4.95 -9.39
C VAL A 35 17.07 3.51 -9.85
N ALA A 36 17.84 3.05 -10.85
CA ALA A 36 17.80 1.67 -11.32
C ALA A 36 18.22 0.68 -10.22
N GLY A 37 19.27 1.00 -9.46
CA GLY A 37 19.72 0.18 -8.33
C GLY A 37 18.69 0.10 -7.20
N VAL A 38 18.07 1.23 -6.84
CA VAL A 38 16.98 1.27 -5.84
C VAL A 38 15.77 0.49 -6.32
N TRP A 39 15.37 0.67 -7.58
CA TRP A 39 14.29 -0.09 -8.19
C TRP A 39 14.56 -1.60 -8.14
N PHE A 40 15.78 -2.03 -8.51
CA PHE A 40 16.19 -3.43 -8.43
C PHE A 40 16.15 -3.97 -7.00
N LEU A 41 16.62 -3.18 -6.02
CA LEU A 41 16.57 -3.56 -4.61
C LEU A 41 15.15 -3.70 -4.07
N ILE A 42 14.20 -2.89 -4.55
CA ILE A 42 12.79 -2.94 -4.13
C ILE A 42 12.04 -4.10 -4.80
N TRP A 43 12.18 -4.24 -6.12
CA TRP A 43 11.33 -5.14 -6.92
C TRP A 43 11.93 -6.51 -7.14
N GLU A 44 13.23 -6.61 -7.41
CA GLU A 44 13.87 -7.89 -7.73
C GLU A 44 14.44 -8.55 -6.47
N VAL A 45 15.11 -7.77 -5.62
CA VAL A 45 15.69 -8.29 -4.37
C VAL A 45 14.62 -8.33 -3.28
N SER A 46 13.96 -7.19 -3.03
CA SER A 46 12.91 -7.04 -2.01
C SER A 46 13.33 -7.68 -0.68
N GLU A 47 12.46 -8.47 -0.05
CA GLU A 47 12.75 -9.07 1.26
C GLU A 47 13.74 -10.25 1.23
N SER A 48 14.13 -10.76 0.05
CA SER A 48 15.05 -11.93 -0.07
C SER A 48 16.47 -11.67 0.45
N HIS A 49 16.84 -10.40 0.64
CA HIS A 49 18.13 -9.99 1.19
C HIS A 49 17.94 -8.76 2.08
N TRP A 50 18.69 -8.68 3.18
CA TRP A 50 18.54 -7.63 4.20
C TRP A 50 18.54 -6.21 3.62
N LEU A 51 19.40 -5.93 2.63
CA LEU A 51 19.48 -4.62 1.99
C LEU A 51 18.20 -4.28 1.22
N GLY A 52 17.62 -5.24 0.49
CA GLY A 52 16.35 -5.05 -0.19
C GLY A 52 15.21 -4.86 0.81
N SER A 53 15.21 -5.61 1.92
CA SER A 53 14.24 -5.44 3.02
C SER A 53 14.30 -4.00 3.55
N VAL A 54 15.48 -3.51 3.92
CA VAL A 54 15.66 -2.14 4.40
C VAL A 54 15.10 -1.13 3.38
N VAL A 55 15.50 -1.23 2.12
CA VAL A 55 15.10 -0.26 1.08
C VAL A 55 13.60 -0.29 0.82
N THR A 56 12.96 -1.46 0.88
CA THR A 56 11.51 -1.66 0.67
C THR A 56 10.65 -0.94 1.72
N PHE A 57 11.16 -0.79 2.94
CA PHE A 57 10.44 -0.19 4.08
C PHE A 57 10.86 1.26 4.42
N LEU A 58 11.87 1.81 3.73
CA LEU A 58 12.30 3.20 3.90
C LEU A 58 11.34 4.20 3.24
N PRO A 59 11.26 5.45 3.73
CA PRO A 59 10.50 6.51 3.08
C PRO A 59 10.92 6.71 1.62
N ARG A 60 9.94 6.67 0.71
CA ARG A 60 10.19 6.62 -0.74
C ARG A 60 10.26 7.99 -1.41
N LEU A 61 9.51 8.97 -0.92
CA LEU A 61 9.47 10.32 -1.50
C LEU A 61 10.83 11.05 -1.51
N PRO A 62 11.70 10.92 -0.49
CA PRO A 62 13.02 11.56 -0.51
C PRO A 62 13.90 11.17 -1.71
N TRP A 63 13.69 9.99 -2.29
CA TRP A 63 14.43 9.53 -3.47
C TRP A 63 14.14 10.35 -4.73
N LEU A 64 13.08 11.16 -4.76
CA LEU A 64 12.76 12.07 -5.87
C LEU A 64 13.57 13.37 -5.84
N VAL A 65 14.15 13.74 -4.69
CA VAL A 65 14.83 15.03 -4.50
C VAL A 65 16.01 15.21 -5.47
N PRO A 66 16.94 14.25 -5.65
CA PRO A 66 18.02 14.41 -6.61
C PRO A 66 17.52 14.61 -8.04
N GLY A 67 16.46 13.88 -8.43
CA GLY A 67 15.83 14.01 -9.74
C GLY A 67 15.23 15.39 -9.98
N LEU A 68 14.52 15.94 -8.99
CA LEU A 68 13.98 17.30 -9.06
C LEU A 68 15.08 18.35 -9.23
N LEU A 69 16.16 18.27 -8.44
CA LEU A 69 17.29 19.18 -8.53
C LEU A 69 17.98 19.11 -9.90
N LEU A 70 18.20 17.90 -10.43
CA LEU A 70 18.83 17.69 -11.74
C LEU A 70 17.93 18.13 -12.89
N LEU A 71 16.61 17.93 -12.78
CA LEU A 71 15.63 18.42 -13.74
C LEU A 71 15.66 19.95 -13.82
N THR A 72 15.58 20.63 -12.68
CA THR A 72 15.66 22.11 -12.60
C THR A 72 17.00 22.63 -13.12
N ALA A 73 18.11 22.03 -12.70
CA ALA A 73 19.44 22.41 -13.18
C ALA A 73 19.58 22.23 -14.70
N SER A 74 19.01 21.15 -15.25
CA SER A 74 19.00 20.90 -16.69
C SER A 74 18.13 21.89 -17.45
N LEU A 75 16.98 22.28 -16.90
CA LEU A 75 16.10 23.30 -17.47
C LEU A 75 16.79 24.67 -17.52
N LEU A 76 17.38 25.11 -16.40
CA LEU A 76 18.11 26.38 -16.30
C LEU A 76 19.33 26.42 -17.23
N ALA A 77 20.04 25.30 -17.35
CA ALA A 77 21.18 25.16 -18.26
C ALA A 77 20.76 24.96 -19.74
N ARG A 78 19.46 24.87 -20.05
CA ARG A 78 18.91 24.52 -21.38
C ARG A 78 19.56 23.27 -21.97
N SER A 79 19.80 22.28 -21.10
CA SER A 79 20.50 21.05 -21.44
C SER A 79 19.54 20.00 -21.98
N ARG A 80 20.00 19.21 -22.97
CA ARG A 80 19.26 18.02 -23.44
C ARG A 80 19.05 16.96 -22.35
N MET A 81 19.85 17.00 -21.27
CA MET A 81 19.68 16.12 -20.11
C MET A 81 18.36 16.37 -19.37
N PHE A 82 17.66 17.48 -19.64
CA PHE A 82 16.31 17.71 -19.12
C PHE A 82 15.38 16.51 -19.38
N TRP A 83 15.36 15.99 -20.61
CA TRP A 83 14.48 14.87 -20.98
C TRP A 83 14.86 13.57 -20.29
N VAL A 84 16.16 13.32 -20.09
CA VAL A 84 16.63 12.14 -19.34
C VAL A 84 16.19 12.25 -17.89
N ASN A 85 16.47 13.37 -17.22
CA ASN A 85 16.07 13.58 -15.83
C ASN A 85 14.54 13.58 -15.66
N PHE A 86 13.79 14.08 -16.65
CA PHE A 86 12.34 14.05 -16.65
C PHE A 86 11.81 12.61 -16.72
N ALA A 87 12.29 11.81 -17.66
CA ALA A 87 11.92 10.40 -17.79
C ALA A 87 12.33 9.61 -16.53
N THR A 88 13.53 9.83 -16.00
CA THR A 88 14.00 9.19 -14.76
C THR A 88 13.14 9.59 -13.56
N LEU A 89 12.72 10.85 -13.46
CA LEU A 89 11.85 11.31 -12.38
C LEU A 89 10.45 10.68 -12.48
N LEU A 90 9.87 10.58 -13.68
CA LEU A 90 8.59 9.89 -13.89
C LEU A 90 8.68 8.40 -13.54
N PHE A 91 9.77 7.74 -13.97
CA PHE A 91 10.03 6.35 -13.61
C PHE A 91 10.18 6.18 -12.09
N ALA A 92 10.96 7.03 -11.43
CA ALA A 92 11.11 6.98 -9.97
C ALA A 92 9.79 7.26 -9.24
N LEU A 93 9.01 8.26 -9.69
CA LEU A 93 7.70 8.55 -9.14
C LEU A 93 6.78 7.32 -9.23
N HIS A 94 6.68 6.69 -10.38
CA HIS A 94 5.84 5.50 -10.52
C HIS A 94 6.42 4.29 -9.78
N SER A 95 7.61 3.84 -10.17
CA SER A 95 8.14 2.52 -9.81
C SER A 95 8.92 2.50 -8.49
N VAL A 96 9.52 3.61 -8.04
CA VAL A 96 10.20 3.64 -6.73
C VAL A 96 9.21 4.01 -5.63
N THR A 97 8.35 5.01 -5.88
CA THR A 97 7.42 5.50 -4.84
C THR A 97 6.06 4.82 -4.81
N GLU A 98 5.80 3.86 -5.72
CA GLU A 98 4.52 3.17 -5.87
C GLU A 98 3.34 4.12 -6.13
N PHE A 99 3.60 5.23 -6.83
CA PHE A 99 2.53 6.14 -7.24
C PHE A 99 1.60 5.43 -8.21
N ASN A 100 0.34 5.25 -7.79
CA ASN A 100 -0.63 4.46 -8.51
C ASN A 100 -1.37 5.25 -9.59
N VAL A 101 -1.30 4.63 -10.74
CA VAL A 101 -1.97 4.83 -12.02
C VAL A 101 -3.18 3.92 -12.31
N PRO A 102 -4.49 4.21 -12.10
CA PRO A 102 -5.52 3.21 -12.38
C PRO A 102 -5.80 3.08 -13.89
N TRP A 103 -4.84 2.51 -14.62
CA TRP A 103 -4.82 2.42 -16.09
C TRP A 103 -5.99 1.63 -16.65
N SER A 104 -6.41 0.55 -15.98
CA SER A 104 -7.58 -0.24 -16.36
C SER A 104 -8.85 0.61 -16.47
N ARG A 105 -9.04 1.55 -15.54
CA ARG A 105 -10.21 2.44 -15.55
C ARG A 105 -10.17 3.55 -16.58
N LEU A 106 -8.98 4.03 -16.91
CA LEU A 106 -8.86 5.03 -17.97
C LEU A 106 -9.27 4.46 -19.33
N VAL A 107 -9.21 3.13 -19.49
CA VAL A 107 -9.62 2.42 -20.70
C VAL A 107 -11.10 2.04 -20.65
N GLU A 108 -11.64 1.64 -19.49
CA GLU A 108 -13.01 1.12 -19.35
C GLU A 108 -14.10 2.19 -19.12
N SER A 109 -13.91 3.42 -19.63
CA SER A 109 -14.75 4.63 -19.43
C SER A 109 -16.27 4.44 -19.58
N SER A 110 -16.86 3.81 -18.58
CA SER A 110 -18.28 3.57 -18.38
C SER A 110 -18.55 3.72 -16.89
N HIS A 111 -18.62 4.98 -16.45
CA HIS A 111 -19.15 5.34 -15.14
C HIS A 111 -20.65 5.02 -15.10
N THR A 112 -20.97 3.74 -14.96
CA THR A 112 -22.34 3.35 -14.62
C THR A 112 -22.49 3.71 -13.14
N ALA A 113 -23.32 4.71 -12.84
CA ALA A 113 -23.59 5.10 -11.46
C ALA A 113 -24.03 3.86 -10.67
N ILE A 114 -23.29 3.54 -9.61
CA ILE A 114 -23.59 2.38 -8.76
C ILE A 114 -24.72 2.78 -7.82
N GLN A 115 -25.93 2.78 -8.36
CA GLN A 115 -27.15 2.65 -7.59
C GLN A 115 -27.74 1.31 -7.99
N GLY A 116 -27.35 0.25 -7.27
CA GLY A 116 -27.74 -1.10 -7.65
C GLY A 116 -27.47 -2.13 -6.56
N GLU A 117 -28.36 -3.13 -6.54
CA GLU A 117 -28.27 -4.35 -5.75
C GLU A 117 -26.85 -4.97 -5.88
N ARG A 118 -26.34 -5.58 -4.81
CA ARG A 118 -25.03 -6.27 -4.74
C ARG A 118 -23.77 -5.42 -4.56
N THR A 119 -23.91 -4.22 -3.99
CA THR A 119 -22.78 -3.36 -3.62
C THR A 119 -22.40 -3.56 -2.15
N LEU A 120 -21.10 -3.60 -1.87
CA LEU A 120 -20.50 -3.66 -0.54
C LEU A 120 -19.57 -2.45 -0.35
N ARG A 121 -19.76 -1.69 0.73
CA ARG A 121 -18.73 -0.75 1.21
C ARG A 121 -18.04 -1.34 2.43
N ILE A 122 -16.72 -1.44 2.35
CA ILE A 122 -15.89 -1.98 3.42
C ILE A 122 -14.87 -0.95 3.86
N VAL A 123 -14.62 -0.94 5.17
CA VAL A 123 -13.60 -0.12 5.81
C VAL A 123 -12.66 -1.02 6.61
N SER A 124 -11.37 -0.69 6.61
CA SER A 124 -10.41 -1.28 7.52
C SER A 124 -9.41 -0.28 8.08
N CYS A 125 -8.94 -0.54 9.29
CA CYS A 125 -7.96 0.28 9.97
C CYS A 125 -7.33 -0.51 11.13
N ASN A 126 -5.99 -0.56 11.20
CA ASN A 126 -5.32 -0.87 12.45
C ASN A 126 -5.54 0.30 13.40
N VAL A 127 -6.32 0.08 14.47
CA VAL A 127 -6.77 1.16 15.37
C VAL A 127 -5.83 1.38 16.55
N GLN A 128 -4.74 0.62 16.65
CA GLN A 128 -3.72 0.75 17.69
C GLN A 128 -4.30 0.84 19.11
N THR A 129 -5.14 -0.13 19.50
CA THR A 129 -5.84 -0.10 20.80
C THR A 129 -6.66 1.20 21.00
N PHE A 130 -7.23 1.74 19.92
CA PHE A 130 -8.09 2.93 19.88
C PHE A 130 -7.36 4.23 20.25
N ALA A 131 -6.06 4.32 19.96
CA ALA A 131 -5.20 5.47 20.21
C ALA A 131 -4.58 6.00 18.91
N PRO A 132 -4.16 7.29 18.83
CA PRO A 132 -4.27 8.30 19.88
C PRO A 132 -5.66 8.95 20.01
N ASP A 133 -6.47 9.00 18.94
CA ASP A 133 -7.82 9.59 18.98
C ASP A 133 -8.79 8.85 18.06
N PHE A 134 -9.43 7.82 18.61
CA PHE A 134 -10.39 7.00 17.88
C PHE A 134 -11.61 7.77 17.35
N ASN A 135 -11.92 8.97 17.87
CA ASN A 135 -13.01 9.79 17.32
C ASN A 135 -12.71 10.22 15.88
N LEU A 136 -11.43 10.46 15.56
CA LEU A 136 -11.02 10.81 14.20
C LEU A 136 -11.22 9.62 13.26
N VAL A 137 -10.85 8.40 13.67
CA VAL A 137 -11.15 7.17 12.90
C VAL A 137 -12.66 7.05 12.67
N MET A 138 -13.48 7.20 13.72
CA MET A 138 -14.93 7.10 13.59
C MET A 138 -15.55 8.19 12.72
N ARG A 139 -14.99 9.39 12.66
CA ARG A 139 -15.43 10.44 11.71
C ARG A 139 -15.22 10.00 10.26
N GLU A 140 -14.12 9.31 9.96
CA GLU A 140 -13.85 8.78 8.62
C GLU A 140 -14.75 7.58 8.31
N VAL A 141 -14.96 6.68 9.26
CA VAL A 141 -15.94 5.59 9.16
C VAL A 141 -17.33 6.14 8.81
N GLN A 142 -17.79 7.17 9.52
CA GLN A 142 -19.09 7.81 9.26
C GLN A 142 -19.17 8.47 7.88
N ARG A 143 -18.07 9.03 7.37
CA ARG A 143 -18.00 9.59 6.00
C ARG A 143 -18.05 8.50 4.94
N ALA A 144 -17.32 7.40 5.14
CA ALA A 144 -17.28 6.25 4.23
C ALA A 144 -18.62 5.48 4.20
N LYS A 145 -19.43 5.57 5.27
CA LYS A 145 -20.73 4.88 5.42
C LYS A 145 -20.64 3.38 5.09
N PRO A 146 -19.71 2.63 5.70
CA PRO A 146 -19.50 1.22 5.37
C PRO A 146 -20.74 0.38 5.66
N ASP A 147 -20.74 -0.80 5.07
CA ASP A 147 -21.64 -1.91 5.38
C ASP A 147 -20.90 -2.98 6.21
N VAL A 148 -19.57 -3.04 6.10
CA VAL A 148 -18.66 -3.90 6.87
C VAL A 148 -17.42 -3.13 7.33
N ILE A 149 -16.95 -3.41 8.53
CA ILE A 149 -15.75 -2.81 9.15
C ILE A 149 -14.86 -3.93 9.67
N ALA A 150 -13.56 -3.85 9.43
CA ALA A 150 -12.53 -4.76 9.93
C ALA A 150 -11.41 -3.97 10.63
N PHE A 151 -11.25 -4.12 11.95
CA PHE A 151 -10.24 -3.41 12.73
C PHE A 151 -9.22 -4.36 13.34
N GLN A 152 -7.94 -4.00 13.21
CA GLN A 152 -6.80 -4.68 13.84
C GLN A 152 -6.32 -3.91 15.07
N GLU A 153 -5.59 -4.58 15.97
CA GLU A 153 -5.21 -4.08 17.31
C GLU A 153 -6.38 -3.57 18.17
N ALA A 154 -7.59 -4.06 17.92
CA ALA A 154 -8.84 -3.71 18.56
C ALA A 154 -9.05 -4.44 19.93
N PHE A 155 -8.05 -4.44 20.81
CA PHE A 155 -8.06 -5.26 22.04
C PHE A 155 -9.16 -4.90 23.05
N ARG A 156 -9.48 -3.60 23.21
CA ARG A 156 -10.46 -3.12 24.19
C ARG A 156 -11.41 -2.09 23.56
N PRO A 157 -12.41 -2.53 22.78
CA PRO A 157 -13.35 -1.64 22.12
C PRO A 157 -14.01 -0.66 23.09
N PRO A 158 -13.93 0.67 22.84
CA PRO A 158 -14.58 1.65 23.68
C PRO A 158 -16.09 1.60 23.49
N ARG A 159 -16.86 2.01 24.51
CA ARG A 159 -18.33 2.10 24.41
C ARG A 159 -18.80 2.92 23.22
N LEU A 160 -18.07 3.99 22.89
CA LEU A 160 -18.31 4.82 21.71
C LEU A 160 -18.50 4.01 20.42
N LEU A 161 -17.68 2.97 20.18
CA LEU A 161 -17.81 2.13 18.99
C LEU A 161 -19.13 1.37 18.99
N LEU A 162 -19.46 0.76 20.12
CA LEU A 162 -20.67 -0.04 20.29
C LEU A 162 -21.94 0.81 20.20
N ASP A 163 -21.90 2.02 20.76
CA ASP A 163 -23.02 2.96 20.73
C ASP A 163 -23.27 3.50 19.32
N GLN A 164 -22.21 3.84 18.57
CA GLN A 164 -22.34 4.35 17.20
C GLN A 164 -22.77 3.29 16.19
N LEU A 165 -22.43 2.02 16.45
CA LEU A 165 -22.80 0.87 15.61
C LEU A 165 -23.90 0.03 16.26
N ALA A 166 -24.77 0.68 17.05
CA ALA A 166 -25.92 0.01 17.63
C ALA A 166 -26.77 -0.66 16.53
N GLY A 167 -27.10 -1.93 16.74
CA GLY A 167 -27.84 -2.76 15.78
C GLY A 167 -26.97 -3.47 14.73
N TRP A 168 -25.66 -3.24 14.70
CA TRP A 168 -24.74 -4.02 13.87
C TRP A 168 -24.42 -5.37 14.53
N HIS A 169 -24.22 -6.38 13.69
CA HIS A 169 -23.59 -7.62 14.09
C HIS A 169 -22.09 -7.38 14.24
N HIS A 170 -21.47 -7.96 15.27
CA HIS A 170 -20.02 -7.87 15.43
C HIS A 170 -19.44 -9.13 16.04
N LEU A 171 -18.19 -9.41 15.69
CA LEU A 171 -17.36 -10.45 16.27
C LEU A 171 -16.08 -9.82 16.79
N ARG A 172 -15.59 -10.33 17.92
CA ARG A 172 -14.32 -9.95 18.49
C ARG A 172 -13.51 -11.19 18.77
N VAL A 173 -12.37 -11.29 18.12
CA VAL A 173 -11.41 -12.37 18.32
C VAL A 173 -10.05 -11.71 18.52
N ARG A 174 -9.52 -11.75 19.75
CA ARG A 174 -8.18 -11.24 20.14
C ARG A 174 -7.59 -10.14 19.22
N GLY A 175 -7.83 -8.88 19.54
CA GLY A 175 -7.23 -7.78 18.76
C GLY A 175 -7.83 -7.59 17.36
N PHE A 176 -8.68 -8.48 16.86
CA PHE A 176 -9.55 -8.26 15.70
C PHE A 176 -10.96 -7.89 16.16
N TRP A 177 -11.55 -6.93 15.46
CA TRP A 177 -12.95 -6.57 15.60
C TRP A 177 -13.57 -6.42 14.21
N ILE A 178 -14.57 -7.25 13.91
CA ILE A 178 -15.28 -7.21 12.64
C ILE A 178 -16.73 -6.84 12.93
N GLY A 179 -17.22 -5.79 12.28
CA GLY A 179 -18.60 -5.33 12.35
C GLY A 179 -19.28 -5.41 10.98
N SER A 180 -20.55 -5.78 10.95
CA SER A 180 -21.37 -5.79 9.74
C SER A 180 -22.81 -5.38 10.03
N LYS A 181 -23.45 -4.74 9.04
CA LYS A 181 -24.91 -4.55 9.03
C LYS A 181 -25.68 -5.86 8.88
N TRP A 182 -25.01 -6.95 8.53
CA TRP A 182 -25.59 -8.25 8.25
C TRP A 182 -25.02 -9.34 9.16
N PRO A 183 -25.70 -10.49 9.31
CA PRO A 183 -25.24 -11.56 10.19
C PRO A 183 -23.82 -12.01 9.87
N LEU A 184 -23.05 -12.27 10.94
CA LEU A 184 -21.68 -12.76 10.89
C LEU A 184 -21.59 -14.16 11.49
N ARG A 185 -20.82 -15.04 10.86
CA ARG A 185 -20.47 -16.37 11.37
C ARG A 185 -18.96 -16.55 11.35
N LEU A 186 -18.36 -16.79 12.51
CA LEU A 186 -16.94 -17.13 12.59
C LEU A 186 -16.70 -18.46 11.87
N LEU A 187 -15.72 -18.48 10.95
CA LEU A 187 -15.30 -19.68 10.23
C LEU A 187 -14.05 -20.27 10.86
N GLY A 188 -13.07 -19.44 11.21
CA GLY A 188 -11.82 -19.89 11.80
C GLY A 188 -10.91 -18.76 12.26
N GLU A 189 -9.85 -19.16 12.95
CA GLU A 189 -8.79 -18.31 13.50
C GLU A 189 -7.44 -18.86 13.04
N CYS A 190 -6.57 -18.01 12.50
CA CYS A 190 -5.23 -18.40 12.07
C CYS A 190 -4.19 -17.90 13.06
N GLN A 191 -3.70 -18.81 13.92
CA GLN A 191 -2.53 -18.56 14.73
C GLN A 191 -1.33 -19.22 14.05
N THR A 192 -0.33 -18.43 13.66
CA THR A 192 0.84 -18.95 12.95
C THR A 192 1.88 -19.48 13.94
N ASP A 193 2.54 -20.57 13.58
CA ASP A 193 3.52 -21.23 14.46
C ASP A 193 4.76 -20.36 14.69
N VAL A 194 5.14 -19.60 13.67
CA VAL A 194 6.39 -18.84 13.62
C VAL A 194 6.42 -17.70 14.64
N PHE A 195 5.32 -16.99 14.78
CA PHE A 195 5.21 -15.84 15.68
C PHE A 195 4.26 -16.08 16.86
N SER A 196 3.57 -17.23 16.89
CA SER A 196 2.65 -17.63 17.96
C SER A 196 1.60 -16.56 18.31
N HIS A 197 1.17 -15.78 17.32
CA HIS A 197 0.12 -14.78 17.46
C HIS A 197 -1.00 -15.04 16.44
N LEU A 198 -2.17 -14.46 16.71
CA LEU A 198 -3.29 -14.52 15.80
C LEU A 198 -3.03 -13.57 14.63
N SER A 199 -2.79 -14.14 13.45
CA SER A 199 -2.43 -13.40 12.24
C SER A 199 -3.63 -13.16 11.32
N ALA A 200 -4.71 -13.95 11.43
CA ALA A 200 -5.94 -13.75 10.66
C ALA A 200 -7.20 -14.32 11.32
N VAL A 201 -8.36 -13.80 10.93
CA VAL A 201 -9.70 -14.29 11.29
C VAL A 201 -10.55 -14.37 10.03
N ALA A 202 -11.20 -15.51 9.78
CA ALA A 202 -12.13 -15.67 8.66
C ALA A 202 -13.57 -15.71 9.16
N VAL A 203 -14.44 -14.91 8.52
CA VAL A 203 -15.88 -14.88 8.81
C VAL A 203 -16.71 -15.00 7.54
N GLU A 204 -17.86 -15.64 7.63
CA GLU A 204 -18.91 -15.57 6.61
C GLU A 204 -19.83 -14.40 6.95
N VAL A 205 -20.13 -13.58 5.94
CA VAL A 205 -21.08 -12.47 6.02
C VAL A 205 -22.31 -12.82 5.18
N ASP A 206 -23.50 -12.78 5.77
CA ASP A 206 -24.76 -13.13 5.11
C ASP A 206 -25.48 -11.87 4.58
N ALA A 207 -25.01 -11.34 3.45
CA ALA A 207 -25.54 -10.12 2.86
C ALA A 207 -26.83 -10.38 2.04
N PRO A 208 -27.70 -9.37 1.84
CA PRO A 208 -28.94 -9.51 1.05
C PRO A 208 -28.75 -9.97 -0.39
N PHE A 209 -27.53 -9.85 -0.92
CA PHE A 209 -27.17 -10.22 -2.29
C PHE A 209 -26.37 -11.52 -2.38
N GLY A 210 -26.19 -12.23 -1.27
CA GLY A 210 -25.43 -13.48 -1.20
C GLY A 210 -24.37 -13.46 -0.10
N LYS A 211 -23.95 -14.66 0.28
CA LYS A 211 -22.89 -14.87 1.26
C LYS A 211 -21.51 -14.63 0.66
N PHE A 212 -20.59 -14.15 1.47
CA PHE A 212 -19.18 -14.05 1.11
C PHE A 212 -18.28 -14.28 2.33
N VAL A 213 -17.03 -14.63 2.07
CA VAL A 213 -15.99 -14.77 3.10
C VAL A 213 -15.21 -13.47 3.19
N LEU A 214 -15.04 -12.99 4.42
CA LEU A 214 -14.14 -11.91 4.79
C LEU A 214 -13.03 -12.47 5.67
N ALA A 215 -11.80 -12.37 5.22
CA ALA A 215 -10.62 -12.64 6.02
C ALA A 215 -9.98 -11.33 6.47
N ASP A 216 -10.01 -11.06 7.77
CA ASP A 216 -9.29 -9.94 8.38
C ASP A 216 -7.88 -10.40 8.79
N VAL A 217 -6.84 -9.72 8.33
CA VAL A 217 -5.43 -10.09 8.53
C VAL A 217 -4.66 -8.99 9.27
N HIS A 218 -3.75 -9.42 10.14
CA HIS A 218 -2.76 -8.58 10.77
C HIS A 218 -1.45 -9.36 10.85
N LEU A 219 -0.60 -9.17 9.85
CA LEU A 219 0.68 -9.90 9.74
C LEU A 219 1.76 -9.21 10.58
N MET A 220 2.79 -9.95 10.98
CA MET A 220 3.92 -9.39 11.72
C MET A 220 4.53 -8.21 10.97
N THR A 221 5.18 -7.26 11.66
CA THR A 221 5.86 -6.13 11.02
C THR A 221 7.33 -6.42 10.71
N ALA A 222 7.82 -5.99 9.54
CA ALA A 222 9.25 -6.00 9.25
C ALA A 222 10.03 -4.98 10.11
N ARG A 223 9.33 -3.98 10.67
CA ARG A 223 9.96 -2.87 11.39
C ARG A 223 10.64 -3.29 12.69
N LYS A 224 10.18 -4.31 13.42
CA LYS A 224 10.81 -4.72 14.68
C LYS A 224 12.27 -5.10 14.46
N SER A 225 12.54 -5.93 13.45
CA SER A 225 13.89 -6.32 13.08
C SER A 225 14.72 -5.20 12.45
N LEU A 226 14.09 -4.20 11.82
CA LEU A 226 14.79 -3.10 11.14
C LEU A 226 15.07 -1.87 12.04
N VAL A 227 14.17 -1.56 12.98
CA VAL A 227 14.23 -0.35 13.83
C VAL A 227 15.07 -0.59 15.09
N GLU A 228 15.17 -1.82 15.56
CA GLU A 228 16.00 -2.18 16.72
C GLU A 228 17.50 -2.16 16.41
N LEU A 229 17.90 -2.10 15.14
CA LEU A 229 19.29 -2.14 14.69
C LEU A 229 19.83 -0.75 14.36
N ARG A 230 20.99 -0.37 14.93
CA ARG A 230 21.67 0.88 14.54
C ARG A 230 22.28 0.74 13.14
N PRO A 231 22.42 1.84 12.35
CA PRO A 231 22.99 1.77 10.99
C PRO A 231 24.37 1.11 10.88
N LEU A 232 25.22 1.25 11.90
CA LEU A 232 26.53 0.61 11.98
C LEU A 232 26.44 -0.87 12.36
N GLU A 233 25.39 -1.28 13.08
CA GLU A 233 25.15 -2.68 13.48
C GLU A 233 24.60 -3.50 12.31
N LEU A 234 23.87 -2.88 11.36
CA LEU A 234 23.44 -3.52 10.10
C LEU A 234 24.60 -4.04 9.25
N LEU A 235 25.80 -3.46 9.41
CA LEU A 235 27.00 -3.89 8.70
C LEU A 235 27.70 -5.09 9.36
N SER A 236 27.25 -5.52 10.55
CA SER A 236 27.73 -6.74 11.19
C SER A 236 27.02 -7.99 10.66
N GLY A 237 27.71 -9.12 10.61
CA GLY A 237 27.14 -10.39 10.12
C GLY A 237 25.98 -10.91 10.96
N ASP A 238 26.01 -10.70 12.27
CA ASP A 238 24.98 -11.18 13.20
C ASP A 238 23.62 -10.51 12.95
N SER A 239 23.62 -9.19 12.74
CA SER A 239 22.41 -8.43 12.37
C SER A 239 21.81 -8.88 11.04
N GLN A 240 22.66 -9.27 10.08
CA GLN A 240 22.20 -9.77 8.78
C GLN A 240 21.52 -11.14 8.91
N LEU A 241 22.03 -12.01 9.78
CA LEU A 241 21.41 -13.30 10.09
C LEU A 241 20.04 -13.14 10.76
N VAL A 242 19.92 -12.19 11.71
CA VAL A 242 18.65 -11.87 12.36
C VAL A 242 17.61 -11.36 11.34
N LEU A 243 18.03 -10.47 10.44
CA LEU A 243 17.16 -9.95 9.38
C LEU A 243 16.74 -11.05 8.40
N ALA A 244 17.66 -11.92 8.00
CA ALA A 244 17.36 -13.04 7.12
C ALA A 244 16.36 -14.02 7.77
N ALA A 245 16.55 -14.36 9.05
CA ALA A 245 15.62 -15.19 9.80
C ALA A 245 14.23 -14.54 9.92
N ALA A 246 14.17 -13.23 10.15
CA ALA A 246 12.91 -12.48 10.20
C ALA A 246 12.18 -12.46 8.85
N THR A 247 12.90 -12.34 7.73
CA THR A 247 12.30 -12.50 6.39
C THR A 247 11.67 -13.87 6.23
N VAL A 248 12.43 -14.95 6.50
CA VAL A 248 11.95 -16.33 6.34
C VAL A 248 10.69 -16.56 7.18
N ALA A 249 10.70 -16.04 8.41
CA ALA A 249 9.58 -16.10 9.31
C ALA A 249 8.32 -15.40 8.76
N ARG A 250 8.48 -14.22 8.14
CA ARG A 250 7.39 -13.47 7.49
C ARG A 250 6.84 -14.18 6.26
N SER A 251 7.72 -14.73 5.42
CA SER A 251 7.29 -15.53 4.26
C SER A 251 6.45 -16.73 4.69
N GLU A 252 6.89 -17.43 5.73
CA GLU A 252 6.18 -18.58 6.25
C GLU A 252 4.84 -18.19 6.90
N GLU A 253 4.79 -17.09 7.66
CA GLU A 253 3.54 -16.53 8.19
C GLU A 253 2.54 -16.22 7.06
N ALA A 254 2.97 -15.49 6.03
CA ALA A 254 2.11 -15.13 4.90
C ALA A 254 1.58 -16.38 4.17
N ARG A 255 2.44 -17.40 3.99
CA ARG A 255 2.07 -18.69 3.40
C ARG A 255 1.02 -19.42 4.24
N GLN A 256 1.18 -19.48 5.55
CA GLN A 256 0.23 -20.11 6.47
C GLN A 256 -1.12 -19.38 6.47
N VAL A 257 -1.10 -18.04 6.55
CA VAL A 257 -2.31 -17.22 6.47
C VAL A 257 -3.01 -17.42 5.13
N ARG A 258 -2.26 -17.44 4.03
CA ARG A 258 -2.87 -17.65 2.72
C ARG A 258 -3.52 -19.03 2.59
N ALA A 259 -2.86 -20.08 3.06
CA ALA A 259 -3.42 -21.43 3.07
C ALA A 259 -4.71 -21.49 3.91
N PHE A 260 -4.71 -20.87 5.09
CA PHE A 260 -5.89 -20.74 5.94
C PHE A 260 -7.04 -20.01 5.24
N VAL A 261 -6.77 -18.90 4.55
CA VAL A 261 -7.79 -18.16 3.80
C VAL A 261 -8.39 -19.02 2.68
N THR A 262 -7.55 -19.72 1.91
CA THR A 262 -8.01 -20.61 0.84
C THR A 262 -8.83 -21.79 1.37
N GLU A 263 -8.47 -22.36 2.51
CA GLU A 263 -9.24 -23.42 3.17
C GLU A 263 -10.65 -22.96 3.55
N HIS A 264 -10.78 -21.74 4.09
CA HIS A 264 -12.06 -21.21 4.59
C HIS A 264 -12.89 -20.50 3.51
N GLN A 265 -12.30 -20.14 2.37
CA GLN A 265 -13.01 -19.54 1.25
C GLN A 265 -14.10 -20.48 0.69
N ALA A 266 -13.79 -21.78 0.58
CA ALA A 266 -14.60 -22.74 -0.19
C ALA A 266 -14.98 -22.16 -1.58
N ASP A 267 -16.26 -22.24 -1.98
CA ASP A 267 -16.77 -21.71 -3.25
C ASP A 267 -17.39 -20.29 -3.13
N LEU A 268 -17.16 -19.60 -2.01
CA LEU A 268 -17.75 -18.29 -1.77
C LEU A 268 -16.87 -17.15 -2.34
N PRO A 269 -17.49 -16.01 -2.72
CA PRO A 269 -16.76 -14.77 -2.99
C PRO A 269 -15.84 -14.40 -1.82
N LEU A 270 -14.62 -13.94 -2.10
CA LEU A 270 -13.61 -13.68 -1.08
C LEU A 270 -13.16 -12.23 -1.07
N ILE A 271 -13.07 -11.66 0.13
CA ILE A 271 -12.35 -10.43 0.42
C ILE A 271 -11.33 -10.71 1.52
N VAL A 272 -10.08 -10.31 1.31
CA VAL A 272 -9.02 -10.31 2.33
C VAL A 272 -8.67 -8.87 2.64
N VAL A 273 -8.68 -8.49 3.91
CA VAL A 273 -8.56 -7.09 4.33
C VAL A 273 -7.70 -6.96 5.58
N GLY A 274 -7.02 -5.84 5.75
CA GLY A 274 -6.39 -5.48 7.02
C GLY A 274 -4.99 -4.92 6.87
N ASP A 275 -4.19 -5.06 7.92
CA ASP A 275 -2.79 -4.63 7.98
C ASP A 275 -1.88 -5.79 7.59
N PHE A 276 -1.43 -5.80 6.34
CA PHE A 276 -0.53 -6.83 5.83
C PHE A 276 0.91 -6.57 6.27
N ASN A 277 1.23 -5.39 6.81
CA ASN A 277 2.59 -4.99 7.14
C ASN A 277 3.59 -5.12 5.96
N MET A 278 3.10 -5.04 4.72
CA MET A 278 3.90 -5.16 3.51
C MET A 278 3.32 -4.33 2.35
N PRO A 279 4.15 -3.57 1.62
CA PRO A 279 3.72 -2.92 0.37
C PRO A 279 3.58 -3.93 -0.77
N THR A 280 2.95 -3.54 -1.88
CA THR A 280 2.79 -4.44 -3.04
C THR A 280 4.11 -4.77 -3.73
N SER A 281 5.15 -3.94 -3.50
CA SER A 281 6.52 -4.25 -3.90
C SER A 281 7.25 -5.26 -3.01
N SER A 282 6.65 -5.76 -1.94
CA SER A 282 7.21 -6.87 -1.15
C SER A 282 7.18 -8.16 -1.97
N SER A 283 8.28 -8.91 -1.98
CA SER A 283 8.30 -10.26 -2.57
C SER A 283 7.33 -11.19 -1.86
N VAL A 284 7.22 -11.09 -0.53
CA VAL A 284 6.26 -11.87 0.27
C VAL A 284 4.82 -11.58 -0.12
N TYR A 285 4.49 -10.29 -0.33
CA TYR A 285 3.17 -9.89 -0.82
C TYR A 285 2.90 -10.49 -2.20
N ARG A 286 3.85 -10.36 -3.13
CA ARG A 286 3.68 -10.86 -4.50
C ARG A 286 3.54 -12.37 -4.55
N GLU A 287 4.26 -13.11 -3.71
CA GLU A 287 4.18 -14.57 -3.67
C GLU A 287 2.85 -15.08 -3.08
N SER A 288 2.26 -14.36 -2.13
CA SER A 288 1.12 -14.85 -1.34
C SER A 288 -0.25 -14.26 -1.72
N PHE A 289 -0.27 -13.06 -2.30
CA PHE A 289 -1.50 -12.27 -2.43
C PHE A 289 -1.71 -11.60 -3.80
N SER A 290 -0.75 -11.63 -4.74
CA SER A 290 -0.89 -10.91 -6.02
C SER A 290 -1.89 -11.51 -6.99
N ASP A 291 -2.38 -12.72 -6.73
CA ASP A 291 -3.47 -13.34 -7.48
C ASP A 291 -4.83 -12.71 -7.15
N LEU A 292 -4.94 -11.92 -6.07
CA LEU A 292 -6.13 -11.16 -5.73
C LEU A 292 -6.05 -9.74 -6.29
N THR A 293 -7.20 -9.18 -6.66
CA THR A 293 -7.30 -7.79 -7.09
C THR A 293 -7.15 -6.85 -5.89
N ASN A 294 -6.08 -6.05 -5.88
CA ASN A 294 -5.90 -4.99 -4.88
C ASN A 294 -6.79 -3.78 -5.18
N ALA A 295 -7.59 -3.37 -4.20
CA ALA A 295 -8.57 -2.31 -4.40
C ALA A 295 -7.93 -0.94 -4.68
N PHE A 296 -6.83 -0.61 -4.01
CA PHE A 296 -6.14 0.67 -4.24
C PHE A 296 -5.50 0.71 -5.63
N GLU A 297 -4.74 -0.33 -5.99
CA GLU A 297 -4.05 -0.38 -7.29
C GLU A 297 -5.01 -0.39 -8.48
N SER A 298 -6.17 -1.04 -8.34
CA SER A 298 -7.16 -1.13 -9.43
C SER A 298 -8.03 0.12 -9.61
N SER A 299 -8.14 1.00 -8.61
CA SER A 299 -9.15 2.07 -8.64
C SER A 299 -8.70 3.46 -8.19
N ALA A 300 -7.65 3.58 -7.39
CA ALA A 300 -7.26 4.84 -6.77
C ALA A 300 -6.10 5.51 -7.51
N PHE A 301 -6.06 6.84 -7.48
CA PHE A 301 -4.94 7.63 -8.00
C PHE A 301 -4.09 8.15 -6.82
N GLY A 302 -2.78 7.92 -6.86
CA GLY A 302 -1.84 8.44 -5.86
C GLY A 302 -1.04 7.38 -5.10
N PHE A 303 -0.42 7.77 -3.99
CA PHE A 303 0.50 6.88 -3.26
C PHE A 303 -0.22 5.81 -2.42
N GLY A 304 -1.32 6.18 -1.78
CA GLY A 304 -2.07 5.29 -0.91
C GLY A 304 -1.35 4.96 0.40
N PHE A 305 -0.44 5.81 0.87
CA PHE A 305 0.28 5.56 2.11
C PHE A 305 -0.66 5.58 3.33
N THR A 306 -0.58 4.53 4.14
CA THR A 306 -1.40 4.32 5.32
C THR A 306 -0.60 4.43 6.61
N ALA A 307 0.67 4.02 6.63
CA ALA A 307 1.48 3.98 7.84
C ALA A 307 2.97 4.34 7.62
N PRO A 308 3.71 4.68 8.69
CA PRO A 308 3.23 5.06 10.01
C PRO A 308 2.80 6.53 10.05
N CYS A 309 1.79 6.87 10.85
CA CYS A 309 1.33 8.26 11.03
C CYS A 309 1.90 8.93 12.29
N LYS A 310 2.49 8.17 13.20
CA LYS A 310 3.14 8.70 14.42
C LYS A 310 4.33 9.59 14.10
N ARG A 311 4.55 10.60 14.94
CA ARG A 311 5.73 11.47 14.88
C ARG A 311 6.98 10.63 15.12
N PHE A 312 7.86 10.56 14.12
CA PHE A 312 9.22 10.04 14.26
C PHE A 312 10.18 11.22 14.33
N ARG A 313 11.20 11.19 15.20
CA ARG A 313 12.17 12.26 15.52
C ARG A 313 12.24 13.47 14.56
N HIS A 314 12.64 13.25 13.30
CA HIS A 314 12.83 14.26 12.26
C HIS A 314 11.81 14.19 11.10
N TRP A 315 10.77 13.37 11.25
CA TRP A 315 9.72 13.16 10.28
C TRP A 315 8.41 13.81 10.74
N PRO A 316 7.68 14.53 9.88
CA PRO A 316 6.44 15.20 10.27
C PRO A 316 5.36 14.21 10.75
N SER A 317 4.47 14.66 11.63
CA SER A 317 3.29 13.89 12.04
C SER A 317 2.32 13.70 10.87
N ASN A 318 1.52 12.63 10.91
CA ASN A 318 0.50 12.30 9.90
C ASN A 318 1.05 12.34 8.46
N THR A 319 2.29 11.88 8.26
CA THR A 319 2.95 11.81 6.96
C THR A 319 3.38 10.36 6.71
N PRO A 320 2.44 9.42 6.49
CA PRO A 320 2.80 8.04 6.21
C PRO A 320 3.59 7.92 4.91
N TRP A 321 4.40 6.86 4.82
CA TRP A 321 5.24 6.60 3.64
C TRP A 321 5.16 5.17 3.12
N GLN A 322 4.39 4.30 3.77
CA GLN A 322 4.14 2.94 3.32
C GLN A 322 2.64 2.72 3.11
N ARG A 323 2.29 2.01 2.04
CA ARG A 323 0.94 1.46 1.79
C ARG A 323 0.96 0.00 2.21
N ILE A 324 0.54 -0.29 3.44
CA ILE A 324 0.60 -1.66 4.02
C ILE A 324 -0.75 -2.21 4.45
N ASP A 325 -1.77 -1.36 4.48
CA ASP A 325 -3.14 -1.76 4.73
C ASP A 325 -3.83 -1.92 3.37
N HIS A 326 -4.42 -3.09 3.13
CA HIS A 326 -4.99 -3.43 1.82
C HIS A 326 -6.39 -4.01 1.94
N ILE A 327 -7.17 -3.85 0.86
CA ILE A 327 -8.42 -4.56 0.62
C ILE A 327 -8.21 -5.32 -0.69
N LEU A 328 -8.19 -6.64 -0.62
CA LEU A 328 -7.98 -7.56 -1.73
C LEU A 328 -9.26 -8.34 -2.00
N ALA A 329 -9.58 -8.61 -3.25
CA ALA A 329 -10.75 -9.39 -3.63
C ALA A 329 -10.44 -10.38 -4.73
N ASN A 330 -11.09 -11.55 -4.70
CA ASN A 330 -11.01 -12.50 -5.80
C ASN A 330 -11.89 -12.04 -6.99
N ASP A 331 -11.86 -12.81 -8.09
CA ASP A 331 -12.55 -12.47 -9.35
C ASP A 331 -14.07 -12.39 -9.23
N SER A 332 -14.67 -12.88 -8.14
CA SER A 332 -16.10 -12.73 -7.87
C SER A 332 -16.48 -11.26 -7.63
N TRP A 333 -15.52 -10.38 -7.37
CA TRP A 333 -15.74 -8.97 -7.11
C TRP A 333 -15.22 -8.07 -8.22
N GLU A 334 -15.86 -6.93 -8.35
CA GLU A 334 -15.37 -5.79 -9.10
C GLU A 334 -15.11 -4.65 -8.13
N VAL A 335 -13.89 -4.12 -8.11
CA VAL A 335 -13.56 -2.96 -7.29
C VAL A 335 -14.02 -1.69 -7.99
N HIS A 336 -14.82 -0.89 -7.29
CA HIS A 336 -15.47 0.33 -7.78
C HIS A 336 -14.87 1.62 -7.23
N GLU A 337 -14.31 1.63 -6.04
CA GLU A 337 -13.56 2.78 -5.55
C GLU A 337 -12.70 2.32 -4.39
N CYS A 338 -11.56 2.98 -4.20
CA CYS A 338 -10.74 2.84 -3.01
C CYS A 338 -10.19 4.21 -2.63
N HIS A 339 -10.21 4.53 -1.35
CA HIS A 339 -9.62 5.74 -0.82
C HIS A 339 -8.96 5.48 0.54
N ILE A 340 -7.96 6.29 0.83
CA ILE A 340 -7.28 6.31 2.14
C ILE A 340 -7.79 7.51 2.91
N GLY A 341 -8.02 7.33 4.21
CA GLY A 341 -8.30 8.42 5.14
C GLY A 341 -7.16 9.43 5.20
N GLU A 342 -7.43 10.55 5.87
CA GLU A 342 -6.51 11.68 6.00
C GLU A 342 -6.27 12.05 7.48
N LEU A 343 -7.10 11.54 8.39
CA LEU A 343 -7.02 11.89 9.82
C LEU A 343 -6.06 10.96 10.59
N ASP A 344 -5.47 11.50 11.66
CA ASP A 344 -4.46 10.85 12.50
C ASP A 344 -5.06 10.22 13.77
N GLY A 345 -6.18 9.52 13.61
CA GLY A 345 -6.86 8.85 14.72
C GLY A 345 -6.16 7.59 15.22
N SER A 346 -5.30 7.01 14.38
CA SER A 346 -4.41 5.88 14.66
C SER A 346 -3.02 6.14 14.05
N ASP A 347 -2.03 5.30 14.36
CA ASP A 347 -0.76 5.31 13.63
C ASP A 347 -0.87 4.70 12.22
N HIS A 348 -2.05 4.22 11.85
CA HIS A 348 -2.45 3.87 10.49
C HIS A 348 -3.60 4.77 10.04
N ARG A 349 -3.64 5.12 8.75
CA ARG A 349 -4.82 5.70 8.11
C ARG A 349 -5.79 4.59 7.76
N LEU A 350 -7.07 4.93 7.83
CA LEU A 350 -8.16 4.09 7.39
C LEU A 350 -8.06 3.84 5.87
N ILE A 351 -8.38 2.63 5.43
CA ILE A 351 -8.61 2.29 4.02
C ILE A 351 -10.07 1.93 3.83
N ALA A 352 -10.68 2.40 2.75
CA ALA A 352 -12.07 2.12 2.41
C ALA A 352 -12.20 1.77 0.94
N ALA A 353 -13.07 0.80 0.64
CA ALA A 353 -13.39 0.45 -0.73
C ALA A 353 -14.88 0.20 -0.93
N THR A 354 -15.32 0.47 -2.16
CA THR A 354 -16.62 0.06 -2.68
C THR A 354 -16.38 -1.08 -3.66
N LEU A 355 -17.06 -2.21 -3.47
CA LEU A 355 -16.99 -3.38 -4.34
C LEU A 355 -18.40 -3.77 -4.80
N ARG A 356 -18.49 -4.39 -5.97
CA ARG A 356 -19.73 -4.97 -6.49
C ARG A 356 -19.52 -6.46 -6.72
N LEU A 357 -20.43 -7.27 -6.21
CA LEU A 357 -20.41 -8.70 -6.47
C LEU A 357 -20.83 -8.94 -7.92
N ARG A 358 -20.01 -9.66 -8.69
CA ARG A 358 -20.33 -10.02 -10.06
C ARG A 358 -21.49 -11.01 -10.08
N THR A 359 -22.35 -10.89 -11.08
CA THR A 359 -23.24 -11.99 -11.46
C THR A 359 -22.38 -13.11 -12.02
N ALA A 360 -22.62 -14.35 -11.60
CA ALA A 360 -22.07 -15.51 -12.30
C ALA A 360 -22.43 -15.39 -13.80
N PRO A 361 -21.51 -15.73 -14.71
CA PRO A 361 -21.74 -15.66 -16.16
C PRO A 361 -22.93 -16.49 -16.61
#